data_AF-A0A523AES2-F1
#
_entry.id   AF-A0A523AES2-F1
#
_cell.length_a   1.000
_cell.length_b   1.000
_cell.length_c   1.000
_cell.angle_alpha   90.00
_cell.angle_beta   90.00
_cell.angle_gamma   90.00
#
_symmetry.space_group_name_H-M   'P 1'
#
loop_
_entity.id
_entity.type
_entity.pdbx_description
1 polymer ?
#
loop_
_entity_poly.entity_id
_entity_poly.type
_entity_poly.pdbx_seq_one_letter_code
_entity_poly.pdbx_strand_id
1 'polypeptide(L)' 'LGFNQHFSEEWLREELRKRGLSCEVVRINVEEKCGLCSSRKIIESILEKYRGERRC' A
#
# COMPACT_ATOMS: atom_id res chain seq x y z
N LEU A 1 -8.44 4.93 1.17
CA LEU A 1 -8.04 3.73 0.40
C LEU A 1 -6.92 4.10 -0.55
N GLY A 2 -5.81 3.35 -0.50
CA GLY A 2 -4.69 3.53 -1.44
C GLY A 2 -5.03 3.04 -2.85
N PHE A 3 -4.27 3.50 -3.85
CA PHE A 3 -4.47 3.19 -5.27
C PHE A 3 -4.56 1.68 -5.54
N ASN A 4 -3.65 0.89 -4.97
CA ASN A 4 -3.59 -0.57 -5.12
C ASN A 4 -4.40 -1.34 -4.06
N GLN A 5 -5.37 -0.70 -3.38
CA GLN A 5 -6.25 -1.35 -2.40
C GLN A 5 -7.64 -1.61 -2.99
N HIS A 6 -7.95 -2.89 -3.23
CA HIS A 6 -9.18 -3.34 -3.89
C HIS A 6 -10.42 -3.42 -2.97
N PHE A 7 -10.43 -2.71 -1.85
CA PHE A 7 -11.62 -2.66 -0.98
C PHE A 7 -12.73 -1.81 -1.62
N SER A 8 -13.98 -2.23 -1.45
CA SER A 8 -15.14 -1.38 -1.71
C SER A 8 -15.24 -0.29 -0.64
N GLU A 9 -15.47 0.95 -1.07
CA GLU A 9 -15.68 2.09 -0.16
C GLU A 9 -16.95 1.93 0.66
N GLU A 10 -18.02 1.42 0.02
CA GLU A 10 -19.30 1.13 0.66
C GLU A 10 -19.16 0.09 1.76
N TRP A 11 -18.47 -1.01 1.44
CA TRP A 11 -18.21 -2.08 2.40
C TRP A 11 -17.39 -1.58 3.59
N LEU A 12 -16.32 -0.82 3.32
CA LEU A 12 -15.47 -0.29 4.40
C LEU A 12 -16.24 0.71 5.28
N ARG A 13 -17.07 1.56 4.69
CA ARG A 13 -17.90 2.52 5.43
C ARG A 13 -18.86 1.81 6.38
N GLU A 14 -19.51 0.74 5.91
CA GLU A 14 -20.41 -0.06 6.73
C GLU A 14 -19.69 -0.80 7.87
N GLU A 15 -18.51 -1.37 7.59
CA GLU A 15 -17.70 -2.02 8.62
C GLU A 15 -17.17 -1.04 9.68
N LEU A 16 -16.83 0.19 9.28
CA LEU A 16 -16.45 1.25 10.23
C LEU A 16 -17.64 1.66 11.11
N ARG A 17 -18.82 1.83 10.51
CA ARG A 17 -20.06 2.18 11.23
C ARG A 17 -20.42 1.14 12.29
N LYS A 18 -20.31 -0.16 11.97
CA LYS A 18 -20.53 -1.27 12.93
C LYS A 18 -19.60 -1.20 14.16
N ARG A 19 -18.44 -0.55 14.03
CA ARG A 19 -17.45 -0.35 15.09
C ARG A 19 -17.59 1.00 15.81
N GLY A 20 -18.66 1.74 15.54
CA GLY A 20 -18.90 3.06 16.14
C GLY A 20 -18.03 4.17 15.53
N LEU A 21 -17.42 3.92 14.36
CA LEU A 21 -16.57 4.90 13.67
C LEU A 21 -17.37 5.57 12.56
N SER A 22 -17.68 6.86 12.73
CA SER A 22 -18.29 7.69 11.68
C SER A 22 -17.19 8.46 10.97
N CYS A 23 -16.59 7.84 9.95
CA CYS A 23 -15.48 8.41 9.19
C CYS A 23 -15.82 8.49 7.71
N GLU A 24 -15.31 9.51 7.04
CA GLU A 24 -15.32 9.57 5.59
C GLU A 24 -14.33 8.55 5.02
N VAL A 25 -14.82 7.72 4.09
CA VAL A 25 -13.96 6.80 3.34
C VAL A 25 -13.65 7.45 2.01
N VAL A 26 -12.39 7.85 1.82
CA VAL A 26 -11.90 8.50 0.60
C VAL A 26 -10.92 7.59 -0.14
N ARG A 27 -11.04 7.51 -1.47
CA ARG A 27 -10.06 6.83 -2.33
C ARG A 27 -9.05 7.82 -2.91
N ILE A 28 -7.77 7.47 -2.79
CA ILE A 28 -6.69 8.20 -3.43
C ILE A 28 -6.38 7.50 -4.75
N ASN A 29 -6.77 8.13 -5.86
CA ASN A 29 -6.58 7.61 -7.22
C ASN A 29 -5.22 7.98 -7.84
N VAL A 30 -4.30 8.54 -7.04
CA VAL A 30 -2.97 8.94 -7.48
C VAL A 30 -1.97 7.87 -7.03
N GLU A 31 -1.23 7.33 -7.98
CA GLU A 31 -0.03 6.54 -7.73
C GLU A 31 1.20 7.39 -8.02
N GLU A 32 2.03 7.62 -7.01
CA GLU A 32 3.32 8.29 -7.21
C GLU A 32 4.29 7.35 -7.94
N LYS A 33 4.73 7.78 -9.13
CA LYS A 33 5.81 7.10 -9.85
C LYS A 33 7.15 7.43 -9.20
N CYS A 34 7.46 6.76 -8.10
CA CYS A 34 8.75 6.87 -7.44
C CYS A 34 9.47 5.52 -7.31
N GLY A 35 10.80 5.56 -7.21
CA GLY A 35 11.67 4.37 -7.23
C GLY A 35 11.56 3.47 -6.00
N LEU A 36 11.03 3.97 -4.87
CA LEU A 36 10.94 3.23 -3.60
C LEU A 36 9.54 3.31 -2.97
N CYS A 37 8.52 3.76 -3.71
CA CYS A 37 7.16 3.99 -3.19
C CYS A 37 6.33 2.71 -3.02
N SER A 38 6.95 1.54 -3.06
CA SER A 38 6.30 0.29 -2.69
C SER A 38 7.30 -0.66 -2.05
N SER A 39 6.83 -1.48 -1.10
CA SER A 39 7.66 -2.51 -0.46
C SER A 39 8.32 -3.42 -1.50
N ARG A 40 7.60 -3.73 -2.60
CA ARG A 40 8.15 -4.48 -3.73
C ARG A 40 9.37 -3.79 -4.33
N LYS A 41 9.26 -2.50 -4.69
CA LYS A 41 10.38 -1.75 -5.28
C LYS A 41 11.55 -1.59 -4.31
N ILE A 42 11.28 -1.43 -3.01
CA ILE A 42 12.31 -1.39 -1.97
C ILE A 42 13.07 -2.72 -1.95
N ILE A 43 12.34 -3.85 -1.91
CA ILE A 43 12.95 -5.19 -1.92
C ILE A 43 13.75 -5.42 -3.20
N GLU A 44 13.20 -5.09 -4.37
CA GLU A 44 13.91 -5.18 -5.65
C GLU A 44 15.21 -4.37 -5.62
N SER A 45 15.17 -3.12 -5.13
CA SER A 45 16.37 -2.27 -5.00
C SER A 45 17.42 -2.84 -4.04
N ILE A 46 17.00 -3.43 -2.91
CA ILE A 46 17.91 -4.11 -1.97
C ILE A 46 18.53 -5.33 -2.65
N LEU A 47 17.71 -6.16 -3.32
CA LEU A 47 18.21 -7.35 -4.01
C LEU A 47 19.19 -6.98 -5.13
N GLU A 48 18.91 -5.95 -5.91
CA GLU A 48 19.84 -5.44 -6.94
C GLU A 48 21.18 -4.98 -6.34
N LYS A 49 21.14 -4.28 -5.20
CA LYS A 49 22.35 -3.81 -4.51
C LYS A 49 23.19 -4.93 -3.92
N TYR A 50 22.57 -5.98 -3.39
CA TYR A 50 23.25 -7.01 -2.60
C TYR A 50 23.31 -8.40 -3.26
N ARG A 51 22.83 -8.57 -4.51
CA ARG A 51 22.78 -9.86 -5.25
C ARG A 51 24.14 -10.57 -5.45
N GLY A 52 25.26 -9.98 -5.04
CA GLY A 52 26.60 -10.58 -5.07
C GLY A 52 27.22 -10.91 -3.69
N GLU A 53 26.63 -10.45 -2.57
CA GLU A 53 27.18 -10.68 -1.23
C GLU A 53 26.47 -11.87 -0.57
N ARG A 54 26.82 -13.10 -0.97
CA ARG A 54 26.80 -14.20 0.00
C ARG A 54 27.91 -13.91 1.00
N ARG A 55 27.61 -13.17 2.07
CA ARG A 55 28.49 -13.12 3.24
C ARG A 55 28.45 -14.51 3.87
N CYS A 56 29.50 -15.28 3.64
CA CYS A 56 29.82 -16.49 4.39
C CYS A 56 29.89 -16.18 5.89
#